data_AF-A0A0A2GQ60-F1
#
_entry.id   AF-A0A0A2GQ60-F1
#
_cell.length_a   1.000
_cell.length_b   1.000
_cell.length_c   1.000
_cell.angle_alpha   90.00
_cell.angle_beta   90.00
_cell.angle_gamma   90.00
#
_symmetry.space_group_name_H-M   'P 1'
#
loop_
_entity.id
_entity.type
_entity.pdbx_description
1 polymer ?
#
loop_
_entity_poly.entity_id
_entity_poly.type
_entity_poly.pdbx_seq_one_letter_code
_entity_poly.pdbx_strand_id
1 'polypeptide(L)'
;MRKILSLVILIAFFSCKNSEKENNLNQKETELTQKENDLESKTKELEVKEQILKLNSEVKNNIIHCENKKFTIKVDNLKNGDLRYISWNKPKSTSDEPNLILYDGKVERQGTGGGFHYIFKSGEWNYIIENNFMGETAESMGIFLKLLNNGKQKLYSKMTDLTTEKDYDLKSYSKSNLIGNWWTSNYAVRKVRFNENGTFLFENGEGKSFKGTFEMYNKSVNLKFNNGLDKVLKIGGGYDNTSLTLTGGGENFVKEWKE
;
A
#
# COMPACT_ATOMS: atom_id res chain seq x y z
N MET A 1 42.02 87.35 2.38
CA MET A 1 40.87 86.67 1.75
C MET A 1 40.93 85.20 2.14
N ARG A 2 40.05 84.79 3.07
CA ARG A 2 39.90 83.42 3.61
C ARG A 2 38.43 83.05 3.40
N LYS A 3 38.14 81.77 3.20
CA LYS A 3 36.82 81.09 3.09
C LYS A 3 36.38 80.68 1.67
N ILE A 4 36.99 79.63 1.13
CA ILE A 4 36.26 78.59 0.35
C ILE A 4 36.96 77.24 0.63
N LEU A 5 36.69 76.67 1.80
CA LEU A 5 37.02 75.26 2.09
C LEU A 5 35.94 74.74 3.03
N SER A 6 34.79 74.33 2.49
CA SER A 6 33.82 73.56 3.30
C SER A 6 32.72 72.83 2.53
N LEU A 7 32.42 73.13 1.26
CA LEU A 7 31.17 72.67 0.65
C LEU A 7 31.28 71.52 -0.36
N VAL A 8 32.24 70.60 -0.21
CA VAL A 8 32.32 69.40 -1.08
C VAL A 8 32.16 68.08 -0.30
N ILE A 9 32.17 68.12 1.04
CA ILE A 9 32.10 66.88 1.84
C ILE A 9 30.66 66.48 2.21
N LEU A 10 29.65 67.36 2.11
CA LEU A 10 28.28 67.00 2.51
C LEU A 10 27.44 66.25 1.45
N ILE A 11 27.80 66.34 0.16
CA ILE A 11 26.98 65.76 -0.93
C ILE A 11 27.27 64.25 -1.12
N ALA A 12 28.46 63.77 -0.73
CA ALA A 12 28.80 62.35 -0.78
C ALA A 12 28.04 61.52 0.28
N PHE A 13 27.77 62.08 1.47
CA PHE A 13 27.08 61.35 2.55
C PHE A 13 25.58 61.20 2.33
N PHE A 14 24.93 62.11 1.59
CA PHE A 14 23.50 61.97 1.26
C PHE A 14 23.24 60.95 0.14
N SER A 15 24.20 60.77 -0.78
CA SER A 15 24.10 59.78 -1.86
C SER A 15 24.26 58.35 -1.35
N CYS A 16 25.23 58.08 -0.46
CA CYS A 16 25.44 56.73 0.10
C CYS A 16 24.31 56.27 1.03
N LYS A 17 23.71 57.17 1.82
CA LYS A 17 22.56 56.80 2.68
C LYS A 17 21.31 56.40 1.90
N ASN A 18 21.15 56.94 0.68
CA ASN A 18 20.00 56.62 -0.15
C ASN A 18 20.19 55.28 -0.86
N SER A 19 21.41 54.99 -1.35
CA SER A 19 21.72 53.69 -1.99
C SER A 19 21.72 52.52 -1.00
N GLU A 20 22.19 52.71 0.24
CA GLU A 20 22.12 51.68 1.30
C GLU A 20 20.67 51.34 1.66
N LYS A 21 19.79 52.34 1.72
CA LYS A 21 18.36 52.14 2.03
C LYS A 21 17.64 51.41 0.90
N GLU A 22 17.94 51.76 -0.35
CA GLU A 22 17.39 51.13 -1.55
C GLU A 22 17.86 49.67 -1.70
N ASN A 23 19.15 49.41 -1.47
CA ASN A 23 19.71 48.05 -1.44
C ASN A 23 19.06 47.18 -0.34
N ASN A 24 18.87 47.72 0.87
CA ASN A 24 18.19 47.02 1.95
C ASN A 24 16.70 46.73 1.64
N LEU A 25 16.02 47.65 0.93
CA LEU A 25 14.64 47.46 0.51
C LEU A 25 14.51 46.34 -0.52
N ASN A 26 15.38 46.36 -1.54
CA ASN A 26 15.43 45.35 -2.59
C ASN A 26 15.78 43.96 -2.02
N GLN A 27 16.70 43.89 -1.06
CA GLN A 27 17.02 42.65 -0.36
C GLN A 27 15.80 42.09 0.41
N LYS A 28 15.07 42.96 1.12
CA LYS A 28 13.86 42.56 1.85
C LYS A 28 12.72 42.11 0.92
N GLU A 29 12.54 42.76 -0.23
CA GLU A 29 11.58 42.36 -1.25
C GLU A 29 11.92 40.99 -1.85
N THR A 30 13.21 40.73 -2.08
CA THR A 30 13.69 39.42 -2.55
C THR A 30 13.45 38.32 -1.50
N GLU A 31 13.71 38.61 -0.21
CA GLU A 31 13.44 37.69 0.90
C GLU A 31 11.93 37.40 1.07
N LEU A 32 11.07 38.40 0.90
CA LEU A 32 9.62 38.23 0.95
C LEU A 32 9.13 37.37 -0.21
N THR A 33 9.60 37.65 -1.43
CA THR A 33 9.28 36.87 -2.63
C THR A 33 9.70 35.41 -2.47
N GLN A 34 10.90 35.16 -1.91
CA GLN A 34 11.36 33.79 -1.64
C GLN A 34 10.46 33.09 -0.60
N LYS A 35 10.08 33.79 0.48
CA LYS A 35 9.18 33.24 1.50
C LYS A 35 7.80 32.93 0.93
N GLU A 36 7.25 33.79 0.07
CA GLU A 36 5.97 33.56 -0.59
C GLU A 36 6.03 32.30 -1.47
N ASN A 37 7.07 32.15 -2.28
CA ASN A 37 7.29 30.95 -3.11
C ASN A 37 7.44 29.68 -2.26
N ASP A 38 8.17 29.75 -1.15
CA ASP A 38 8.35 28.63 -0.22
C ASP A 38 7.01 28.25 0.45
N LEU A 39 6.20 29.25 0.83
CA LEU A 39 4.88 29.03 1.43
C LEU A 39 3.90 28.40 0.43
N GLU A 40 3.93 28.87 -0.82
CA GLU A 40 3.12 28.33 -1.91
C GLU A 40 3.50 26.87 -2.21
N SER A 41 4.80 26.56 -2.26
CA SER A 41 5.32 25.20 -2.43
C SER A 41 4.84 24.26 -1.31
N LYS A 42 4.95 24.69 -0.04
CA LYS A 42 4.47 23.92 1.11
C LYS A 42 2.96 23.70 1.08
N THR A 43 2.21 24.71 0.66
CA THR A 43 0.74 24.62 0.55
C THR A 43 0.36 23.55 -0.48
N LYS A 44 0.99 23.56 -1.65
CA LYS A 44 0.78 22.53 -2.69
C LYS A 44 1.15 21.13 -2.19
N GLU A 45 2.24 20.99 -1.44
CA GLU A 45 2.64 19.69 -0.86
C GLU A 45 1.59 19.16 0.14
N LEU A 46 1.00 20.04 0.96
CA LEU A 46 -0.06 19.67 1.90
C LEU A 46 -1.34 19.24 1.17
N GLU A 47 -1.75 19.98 0.13
CA GLU A 47 -2.92 19.63 -0.68
C GLU A 47 -2.77 18.24 -1.32
N VAL A 48 -1.59 17.93 -1.87
CA VAL A 48 -1.29 16.60 -2.43
C VAL A 48 -1.36 15.53 -1.34
N LYS A 49 -0.80 15.78 -0.15
CA LYS A 49 -0.88 14.83 0.98
C LYS A 49 -2.32 14.58 1.41
N GLU A 50 -3.14 15.63 1.51
CA GLU A 50 -4.55 15.52 1.87
C GLU A 50 -5.34 14.71 0.83
N GLN A 51 -5.09 14.96 -0.47
CA GLN A 51 -5.69 14.20 -1.56
C GLN A 51 -5.30 12.72 -1.48
N ILE A 52 -4.03 12.42 -1.25
CA ILE A 52 -3.53 11.03 -1.12
C ILE A 52 -4.13 10.35 0.12
N LEU A 53 -4.23 11.05 1.26
CA LEU A 53 -4.88 10.53 2.46
C LEU A 53 -6.35 10.19 2.19
N LYS A 54 -7.06 11.06 1.48
CA LYS A 54 -8.45 10.81 1.07
C LYS A 54 -8.55 9.58 0.16
N LEU A 55 -7.74 9.51 -0.90
CA LEU A 55 -7.73 8.37 -1.82
C LEU A 55 -7.44 7.04 -1.10
N ASN A 56 -6.51 7.04 -0.15
CA ASN A 56 -6.19 5.85 0.64
C ASN A 56 -7.30 5.48 1.63
N SER A 57 -8.02 6.46 2.17
CA SER A 57 -9.12 6.21 3.12
C SER A 57 -10.30 5.47 2.50
N GLU A 58 -10.48 5.55 1.17
CA GLU A 58 -11.53 4.86 0.41
C GLU A 58 -11.22 3.39 0.13
N VAL A 59 -9.94 2.99 0.25
CA VAL A 59 -9.47 1.64 -0.09
C VAL A 59 -9.89 0.64 0.99
N LYS A 60 -10.49 -0.47 0.56
CA LYS A 60 -10.68 -1.67 1.40
C LYS A 60 -9.39 -2.48 1.42
N ASN A 61 -8.90 -2.85 0.23
CA ASN A 61 -7.60 -3.51 0.06
C ASN A 61 -7.01 -3.20 -1.31
N ASN A 62 -5.68 -3.25 -1.41
CA ASN A 62 -4.99 -3.18 -2.70
C ASN A 62 -4.90 -4.60 -3.29
N ILE A 63 -5.32 -4.74 -4.55
CA ILE A 63 -5.35 -6.01 -5.29
C ILE A 63 -4.05 -6.21 -6.07
N ILE A 64 -3.61 -5.15 -6.74
CA ILE A 64 -2.38 -5.13 -7.54
C ILE A 64 -1.60 -3.88 -7.18
N HIS A 65 -0.30 -4.02 -6.96
CA HIS A 65 0.66 -2.94 -6.99
C HIS A 65 1.82 -3.36 -7.87
N CYS A 66 2.06 -2.69 -8.99
CA CYS A 66 3.08 -3.13 -9.92
C CYS A 66 3.73 -1.95 -10.66
N GLU A 67 4.88 -2.18 -11.29
CA GLU A 67 5.55 -1.15 -12.06
C GLU A 67 6.24 -1.68 -13.32
N ASN A 68 6.54 -0.76 -14.23
CA ASN A 68 7.51 -0.96 -15.30
C ASN A 68 8.32 0.34 -15.48
N LYS A 69 9.11 0.41 -16.56
CA LYS A 69 9.95 1.58 -16.88
C LYS A 69 9.17 2.89 -17.08
N LYS A 70 7.86 2.82 -17.35
CA LYS A 70 7.00 3.97 -17.68
C LYS A 70 5.99 4.30 -16.59
N PHE A 71 5.47 3.29 -15.89
CA PHE A 71 4.34 3.45 -15.00
C PHE A 71 4.53 2.71 -13.68
N THR A 72 4.05 3.31 -12.60
CA THR A 72 3.65 2.62 -11.36
C THR A 72 2.13 2.54 -11.38
N ILE A 73 1.54 1.39 -11.05
CA ILE A 73 0.10 1.17 -11.12
C ILE A 73 -0.40 0.49 -9.85
N LYS A 74 -1.57 0.92 -9.37
CA LYS A 74 -2.36 0.21 -8.36
C LYS A 74 -3.75 -0.11 -8.89
N VAL A 75 -4.23 -1.30 -8.55
CA VAL A 75 -5.65 -1.67 -8.63
C VAL A 75 -6.15 -1.89 -7.21
N ASP A 76 -7.12 -1.09 -6.79
CA ASP A 76 -7.69 -1.13 -5.45
C ASP A 76 -9.12 -1.67 -5.48
N ASN A 77 -9.46 -2.47 -4.47
CA ASN A 77 -10.84 -2.71 -4.08
C ASN A 77 -11.26 -1.62 -3.11
N LEU A 78 -12.32 -0.89 -3.41
CA LEU A 78 -12.83 0.20 -2.58
C LEU A 78 -13.82 -0.31 -1.53
N LYS A 79 -14.03 0.46 -0.47
CA LYS A 79 -14.97 0.13 0.62
C LYS A 79 -16.43 0.00 0.15
N ASN A 80 -16.79 0.67 -0.95
CA ASN A 80 -18.12 0.58 -1.57
C ASN A 80 -18.25 -0.64 -2.52
N GLY A 81 -17.19 -1.43 -2.70
CA GLY A 81 -17.17 -2.59 -3.59
C GLY A 81 -16.79 -2.30 -5.05
N ASP A 82 -16.52 -1.04 -5.40
CA ASP A 82 -16.02 -0.67 -6.73
C ASP A 82 -14.50 -0.95 -6.85
N LEU A 83 -14.03 -1.07 -8.09
CA LEU A 83 -12.62 -1.19 -8.43
C LEU A 83 -12.07 0.15 -8.93
N ARG A 84 -10.86 0.49 -8.46
CA ARG A 84 -10.15 1.70 -8.89
C ARG A 84 -8.80 1.38 -9.47
N TYR A 85 -8.49 1.99 -10.61
CA TYR A 85 -7.16 2.03 -11.21
C TYR A 85 -6.51 3.38 -10.90
N ILE A 86 -5.28 3.35 -10.41
CA ILE A 86 -4.46 4.55 -10.27
C ILE A 86 -3.10 4.31 -10.92
N SER A 87 -2.60 5.31 -11.64
CA SER A 87 -1.26 5.25 -12.22
C SER A 87 -0.46 6.53 -12.04
N TRP A 88 0.86 6.34 -11.98
CA TRP A 88 1.87 7.39 -11.96
C TRP A 88 2.87 7.14 -13.08
N ASN A 89 3.13 8.17 -13.89
CA ASN A 89 4.18 8.16 -14.89
C ASN A 89 5.53 8.29 -14.17
N LYS A 90 6.49 7.41 -14.48
CA LYS A 90 7.83 7.53 -13.93
C LYS A 90 8.44 8.90 -14.32
N PRO A 91 9.13 9.59 -13.39
CA PRO A 91 9.63 9.08 -12.11
C PRO A 91 8.68 9.23 -10.91
N LYS A 92 7.43 9.69 -11.09
CA LYS A 92 6.49 9.86 -9.97
C LYS A 92 6.23 8.54 -9.22
N SER A 93 6.05 8.67 -7.92
CA SER A 93 5.81 7.62 -6.94
C SER A 93 4.40 7.71 -6.35
N THR A 94 4.01 6.75 -5.51
CA THR A 94 2.67 6.73 -4.89
C THR A 94 2.46 7.81 -3.83
N SER A 95 3.50 8.56 -3.46
CA SER A 95 3.40 9.75 -2.60
C SER A 95 3.23 11.05 -3.40
N ASP A 96 3.29 10.97 -4.73
CA ASP A 96 3.01 12.10 -5.62
C ASP A 96 1.56 12.07 -6.11
N GLU A 97 1.10 13.20 -6.64
CA GLU A 97 -0.20 13.29 -7.30
C GLU A 97 -0.28 12.28 -8.48
N PRO A 98 -1.31 11.42 -8.50
CA PRO A 98 -1.52 10.48 -9.60
C PRO A 98 -1.71 11.17 -10.95
N ASN A 99 -1.22 10.54 -12.01
CA ASN A 99 -1.45 11.04 -13.37
C ASN A 99 -2.82 10.62 -13.93
N LEU A 100 -3.37 9.50 -13.45
CA LEU A 100 -4.65 8.99 -13.90
C LEU A 100 -5.31 8.19 -12.77
N ILE A 101 -6.60 8.45 -12.57
CA ILE A 101 -7.48 7.73 -11.65
C ILE A 101 -8.72 7.34 -12.44
N LEU A 102 -9.06 6.06 -12.46
CA LEU A 102 -10.28 5.54 -13.10
C LEU A 102 -11.05 4.69 -12.09
N TYR A 103 -12.36 4.88 -12.05
CA TYR A 103 -13.31 4.13 -11.24
C TYR A 103 -14.15 3.20 -12.14
N ASP A 104 -15.12 2.49 -11.55
CA ASP A 104 -16.05 1.60 -12.25
C ASP A 104 -15.35 0.46 -13.01
N GLY A 105 -14.28 -0.08 -12.40
CA GLY A 105 -13.52 -1.18 -12.97
C GLY A 105 -14.31 -2.48 -13.02
N LYS A 106 -14.05 -3.28 -14.05
CA LYS A 106 -14.63 -4.62 -14.19
C LYS A 106 -13.56 -5.69 -14.00
N VAL A 107 -13.92 -6.80 -13.37
CA VAL A 107 -13.06 -7.98 -13.26
C VAL A 107 -13.60 -9.11 -14.13
N GLU A 108 -12.72 -9.72 -14.92
CA GLU A 108 -13.01 -10.89 -15.73
C GLU A 108 -12.10 -12.05 -15.31
N ARG A 109 -12.69 -13.14 -14.83
CA ARG A 109 -11.96 -14.36 -14.48
C ARG A 109 -11.62 -15.14 -15.75
N GLN A 110 -10.35 -15.49 -15.91
CA GLN A 110 -9.89 -16.30 -17.03
C GLN A 110 -9.92 -17.78 -16.66
N GLY A 111 -11.02 -18.48 -17.00
CA GLY A 111 -11.14 -19.93 -16.81
C GLY A 111 -10.93 -20.45 -15.39
N THR A 112 -10.73 -21.76 -15.24
CA THR A 112 -10.56 -22.42 -13.93
C THR A 112 -9.20 -22.15 -13.28
N GLY A 113 -8.13 -21.99 -14.07
CA GLY A 113 -6.76 -21.73 -13.59
C GLY A 113 -6.05 -20.48 -14.15
N GLY A 114 -6.71 -19.68 -14.99
CA GLY A 114 -6.06 -18.68 -15.87
C GLY A 114 -5.97 -17.24 -15.35
N GLY A 115 -6.24 -16.97 -14.07
CA GLY A 115 -6.04 -15.63 -13.49
C GLY A 115 -7.21 -14.64 -13.68
N PHE A 116 -6.90 -13.34 -13.59
CA PHE A 116 -7.89 -12.26 -13.59
C PHE A 116 -7.47 -11.09 -14.47
N HIS A 117 -8.42 -10.51 -15.20
CA HIS A 117 -8.25 -9.25 -15.90
C HIS A 117 -9.06 -8.15 -15.22
N TYR A 118 -8.42 -7.01 -14.96
CA TYR A 118 -9.06 -5.81 -14.43
C TYR A 118 -9.13 -4.75 -15.52
N ILE A 119 -10.33 -4.33 -15.89
CA ILE A 119 -10.61 -3.52 -17.08
C ILE A 119 -11.24 -2.20 -16.67
N PHE A 120 -10.59 -1.11 -17.08
CA PHE A 120 -11.03 0.26 -16.85
C PHE A 120 -11.15 1.00 -18.18
N LYS A 121 -12.15 1.89 -18.30
CA LYS A 121 -12.42 2.63 -19.53
C LYS A 121 -12.32 4.13 -19.32
N SER A 122 -11.79 4.83 -20.30
CA SER A 122 -11.79 6.30 -20.36
C SER A 122 -11.88 6.75 -21.81
N GLY A 123 -13.08 7.17 -22.24
CA GLY A 123 -13.37 7.39 -23.65
C GLY A 123 -13.05 6.15 -24.49
N GLU A 124 -12.26 6.33 -25.55
CA GLU A 124 -11.82 5.24 -26.45
C GLU A 124 -10.72 4.34 -25.89
N TRP A 125 -10.20 4.65 -24.71
CA TRP A 125 -9.14 3.89 -24.07
C TRP A 125 -9.68 2.79 -23.17
N ASN A 126 -9.04 1.62 -23.26
CA ASN A 126 -9.20 0.53 -22.30
C ASN A 126 -7.85 0.27 -21.64
N TYR A 127 -7.84 0.30 -20.31
CA TYR A 127 -6.70 0.02 -19.45
C TYR A 127 -6.95 -1.33 -18.82
N ILE A 128 -6.18 -2.32 -19.22
CA ILE A 128 -6.36 -3.71 -18.82
C ILE A 128 -5.12 -4.15 -18.05
N ILE A 129 -5.34 -4.56 -16.80
CA ILE A 129 -4.32 -5.24 -15.99
C ILE A 129 -4.62 -6.73 -16.02
N GLU A 130 -3.78 -7.49 -16.71
CA GLU A 130 -3.87 -8.94 -16.76
C GLU A 130 -2.98 -9.51 -15.64
N ASN A 131 -3.54 -10.38 -14.80
CA ASN A 131 -2.80 -11.12 -13.78
C ASN A 131 -2.91 -12.62 -14.09
N ASN A 132 -1.90 -13.13 -14.79
CA ASN A 132 -1.91 -14.47 -15.37
C ASN A 132 -1.17 -15.44 -14.44
N PHE A 133 -1.90 -16.34 -13.79
CA PHE A 133 -1.32 -17.33 -12.86
C PHE A 133 -0.75 -18.57 -13.57
N MET A 134 -1.21 -18.84 -14.78
CA MET A 134 -0.80 -19.99 -15.58
C MET A 134 -0.59 -19.55 -17.03
N GLY A 135 0.38 -20.16 -17.69
CA GLY A 135 0.67 -19.94 -19.10
C GLY A 135 1.59 -21.03 -19.63
N GLU A 136 1.75 -21.08 -20.95
CA GLU A 136 2.61 -22.09 -21.61
C GLU A 136 4.09 -21.95 -21.19
N THR A 137 4.51 -20.72 -20.83
CA THR A 137 5.86 -20.43 -20.37
C THR A 137 5.85 -19.51 -19.15
N ALA A 138 6.94 -19.51 -18.36
CA ALA A 138 7.10 -18.61 -17.23
C ALA A 138 7.05 -17.12 -17.64
N GLU A 139 7.46 -16.80 -18.87
CA GLU A 139 7.41 -15.45 -19.42
C GLU A 139 5.97 -14.97 -19.62
N SER A 140 5.04 -15.88 -19.94
CA SER A 140 3.62 -15.59 -20.14
C SER A 140 2.81 -15.48 -18.83
N MET A 141 3.41 -15.85 -17.70
CA MET A 141 2.85 -15.68 -16.36
C MET A 141 3.24 -14.33 -15.74
N GLY A 142 2.42 -13.87 -14.81
CA GLY A 142 2.62 -12.63 -14.05
C GLY A 142 1.65 -11.52 -14.44
N ILE A 143 2.04 -10.29 -14.10
CA ILE A 143 1.20 -9.11 -14.28
C ILE A 143 1.58 -8.39 -15.58
N PHE A 144 0.60 -8.02 -16.39
CA PHE A 144 0.79 -7.29 -17.64
C PHE A 144 -0.13 -6.08 -17.70
N LEU A 145 0.39 -4.99 -18.24
CA LEU A 145 -0.38 -3.83 -18.63
C LEU A 145 -0.66 -3.89 -20.12
N LYS A 146 -1.93 -3.84 -20.49
CA LYS A 146 -2.40 -3.72 -21.87
C LYS A 146 -3.23 -2.46 -22.03
N LEU A 147 -2.80 -1.59 -22.96
CA LEU A 147 -3.52 -0.37 -23.32
C LEU A 147 -4.08 -0.52 -24.72
N LEU A 148 -5.40 -0.37 -24.85
CA LEU A 148 -6.09 -0.34 -26.14
C LEU A 148 -6.65 1.06 -26.37
N ASN A 149 -6.57 1.55 -27.61
CA ASN A 149 -7.29 2.74 -28.05
C ASN A 149 -8.12 2.38 -29.29
N ASN A 150 -9.43 2.59 -29.25
CA ASN A 150 -10.34 2.15 -30.32
C ASN A 150 -10.15 0.66 -30.68
N GLY A 151 -10.00 -0.19 -29.65
CA GLY A 151 -9.72 -1.62 -29.79
C GLY A 151 -8.31 -1.99 -30.28
N LYS A 152 -7.49 -1.03 -30.71
CA LYS A 152 -6.12 -1.30 -31.19
C LYS A 152 -5.12 -1.23 -30.04
N GLN A 153 -4.28 -2.26 -29.90
CA GLN A 153 -3.21 -2.29 -28.90
C GLN A 153 -2.18 -1.19 -29.14
N LYS A 154 -1.96 -0.38 -28.11
CA LYS A 154 -0.93 0.68 -28.07
C LYS A 154 0.23 0.33 -27.15
N LEU A 155 -0.03 -0.48 -26.13
CA LEU A 155 0.99 -0.98 -25.23
C LEU A 155 0.60 -2.38 -24.76
N TYR A 156 1.61 -3.24 -24.68
CA TYR A 156 1.57 -4.47 -23.91
C TYR A 156 2.93 -4.63 -23.23
N SER A 157 2.95 -4.66 -21.90
CA SER A 157 4.19 -4.73 -21.13
C SER A 157 4.00 -5.60 -19.91
N LYS A 158 4.97 -6.49 -19.68
CA LYS A 158 5.11 -7.15 -18.39
C LYS A 158 5.40 -6.10 -17.31
N MET A 159 4.85 -6.33 -16.13
CA MET A 159 4.99 -5.49 -14.95
C MET A 159 5.76 -6.29 -13.89
N THR A 160 6.60 -5.60 -13.12
CA THR A 160 7.17 -6.11 -11.89
C THR A 160 6.12 -5.98 -10.79
N ASP A 161 5.76 -7.08 -10.14
CA ASP A 161 4.88 -7.05 -8.99
C ASP A 161 5.60 -6.41 -7.79
N LEU A 162 4.99 -5.38 -7.22
CA LEU A 162 5.41 -4.66 -6.01
C LEU A 162 4.45 -4.91 -4.85
N THR A 163 3.42 -5.73 -5.05
CA THR A 163 2.53 -6.17 -3.99
C THR A 163 3.42 -6.89 -2.98
N THR A 164 3.42 -6.42 -1.73
CA THR A 164 4.31 -6.98 -0.71
C THR A 164 3.98 -8.45 -0.55
N GLU A 165 4.89 -9.35 -0.96
CA GLU A 165 4.80 -10.76 -0.62
C GLU A 165 4.68 -10.82 0.90
N LYS A 166 3.54 -11.29 1.40
CA LYS A 166 3.39 -11.55 2.82
C LYS A 166 4.21 -12.79 3.10
N ASP A 167 5.40 -12.60 3.65
CA ASP A 167 6.16 -13.71 4.17
C ASP A 167 5.43 -14.26 5.39
N TYR A 168 4.82 -15.43 5.24
CA TYR A 168 4.14 -16.13 6.32
C TYR A 168 5.06 -17.13 7.02
N ASP A 169 6.24 -17.49 6.48
CA ASP A 169 7.27 -18.24 7.22
C ASP A 169 8.28 -17.32 7.92
N LEU A 170 7.76 -16.52 8.83
CA LEU A 170 8.55 -15.56 9.59
C LEU A 170 9.64 -16.25 10.44
N LYS A 171 10.77 -15.55 10.61
CA LYS A 171 11.84 -15.94 11.55
C LYS A 171 11.34 -16.02 13.00
N SER A 172 10.35 -15.21 13.36
CA SER A 172 9.67 -15.22 14.65
C SER A 172 8.20 -14.78 14.51
N TYR A 173 7.35 -15.20 15.43
CA TYR A 173 5.93 -14.87 15.45
C TYR A 173 5.57 -14.18 16.77
N SER A 174 4.57 -13.32 16.68
CA SER A 174 3.97 -12.62 17.82
C SER A 174 2.55 -13.11 18.07
N LYS A 175 2.01 -12.80 19.25
CA LYS A 175 0.60 -13.07 19.59
C LYS A 175 -0.37 -12.49 18.54
N SER A 176 -0.06 -11.33 17.96
CA SER A 176 -0.88 -10.70 16.91
C SER A 176 -1.01 -11.57 15.65
N ASN A 177 0.01 -12.38 15.34
CA ASN A 177 -0.05 -13.34 14.25
C ASN A 177 -1.03 -14.49 14.53
N LEU A 178 -1.36 -14.77 15.81
CA LEU A 178 -2.35 -15.79 16.19
C LEU A 178 -3.79 -15.28 16.22
N ILE A 179 -4.01 -14.01 16.60
CA ILE A 179 -5.36 -13.48 16.80
C ILE A 179 -6.21 -13.60 15.54
N GLY A 180 -7.43 -14.12 15.70
CA GLY A 180 -8.40 -14.37 14.63
C GLY A 180 -8.89 -15.81 14.58
N ASN A 181 -9.65 -16.13 13.54
CA ASN A 181 -10.17 -17.46 13.27
C ASN A 181 -9.17 -18.28 12.44
N TRP A 182 -9.22 -19.59 12.63
CA TRP A 182 -8.44 -20.59 11.91
C TRP A 182 -9.29 -21.82 11.68
N TRP A 183 -9.12 -22.51 10.55
CA TRP A 183 -9.91 -23.68 10.19
C TRP A 183 -9.08 -24.78 9.55
N THR A 184 -9.53 -26.02 9.67
CA THR A 184 -8.99 -27.14 8.88
C THR A 184 -9.61 -27.17 7.49
N SER A 185 -8.83 -27.49 6.45
CA SER A 185 -9.31 -27.56 5.06
C SER A 185 -10.18 -28.78 4.73
N ASN A 186 -10.47 -29.66 5.70
CA ASN A 186 -11.18 -30.93 5.50
C ASN A 186 -12.68 -30.86 5.87
N TYR A 187 -13.47 -31.83 5.38
CA TYR A 187 -14.93 -31.94 5.54
C TYR A 187 -15.45 -31.82 6.99
N ALA A 188 -14.69 -32.27 7.99
CA ALA A 188 -14.99 -32.01 9.40
C ALA A 188 -14.28 -30.71 9.81
N VAL A 189 -14.89 -29.57 9.50
CA VAL A 189 -14.28 -28.25 9.73
C VAL A 189 -14.11 -28.01 11.23
N ARG A 190 -12.90 -28.27 11.73
CA ARG A 190 -12.48 -27.84 13.06
C ARG A 190 -12.10 -26.38 12.98
N LYS A 191 -12.42 -25.62 14.02
CA LYS A 191 -12.10 -24.20 14.10
C LYS A 191 -11.38 -23.89 15.40
N VAL A 192 -10.41 -22.99 15.34
CA VAL A 192 -9.86 -22.36 16.54
C VAL A 192 -9.86 -20.85 16.37
N ARG A 193 -10.39 -20.14 17.37
CA ARG A 193 -10.36 -18.68 17.46
C ARG A 193 -9.46 -18.28 18.62
N PHE A 194 -8.46 -17.45 18.34
CA PHE A 194 -7.60 -16.85 19.37
C PHE A 194 -8.03 -15.41 19.65
N ASN A 195 -8.21 -15.09 20.93
CA ASN A 195 -8.65 -13.78 21.40
C ASN A 195 -7.48 -12.98 21.98
N GLU A 196 -7.58 -11.65 21.91
CA GLU A 196 -6.54 -10.74 22.40
C GLU A 196 -6.27 -10.88 23.90
N ASN A 197 -7.29 -11.28 24.68
CA ASN A 197 -7.17 -11.54 26.12
C ASN A 197 -6.40 -12.84 26.47
N GLY A 198 -5.86 -13.58 25.49
CA GLY A 198 -5.08 -14.80 25.73
C GLY A 198 -5.92 -16.07 25.88
N THR A 199 -7.21 -16.02 25.55
CA THR A 199 -8.09 -17.19 25.51
C THR A 199 -8.28 -17.71 24.09
N PHE A 200 -8.71 -18.97 23.97
CA PHE A 200 -9.15 -19.53 22.70
C PHE A 200 -10.50 -20.26 22.81
N LEU A 201 -11.17 -20.41 21.67
CA LEU A 201 -12.33 -21.28 21.46
C LEU A 201 -11.97 -22.31 20.38
N PHE A 202 -12.12 -23.59 20.67
CA PHE A 202 -11.88 -24.70 19.76
C PHE A 202 -13.18 -25.45 19.48
N GLU A 203 -13.58 -25.55 18.22
CA GLU A 203 -14.73 -26.32 17.75
C GLU A 203 -14.23 -27.59 17.05
N ASN A 204 -14.69 -28.77 17.49
CA ASN A 204 -14.15 -30.05 17.01
C ASN A 204 -14.79 -30.58 15.71
N GLY A 205 -15.70 -29.83 15.10
CA GLY A 205 -16.45 -30.24 13.91
C GLY A 205 -17.65 -31.17 14.18
N GLU A 206 -17.87 -31.57 15.43
CA GLU A 206 -18.99 -32.45 15.85
C GLU A 206 -20.00 -31.70 16.75
N GLY A 207 -20.02 -30.37 16.68
CA GLY A 207 -20.88 -29.53 17.51
C GLY A 207 -20.42 -29.35 18.97
N LYS A 208 -19.24 -29.88 19.34
CA LYS A 208 -18.65 -29.63 20.66
C LYS A 208 -17.61 -28.51 20.60
N SER A 209 -17.66 -27.64 21.59
CA SER A 209 -16.71 -26.54 21.76
C SER A 209 -15.94 -26.68 23.06
N PHE A 210 -14.65 -26.40 23.00
CA PHE A 210 -13.76 -26.38 24.15
C PHE A 210 -13.10 -25.00 24.26
N LYS A 211 -12.75 -24.61 25.48
CA LYS A 211 -12.14 -23.30 25.77
C LYS A 211 -10.91 -23.49 26.64
N GLY A 212 -10.04 -22.50 26.60
CA GLY A 212 -8.81 -22.51 27.36
C GLY A 212 -8.01 -21.23 27.20
N THR A 213 -6.79 -21.27 27.71
CA THR A 213 -5.80 -20.22 27.52
C THR A 213 -4.71 -20.71 26.58
N PHE A 214 -3.98 -19.77 25.98
CA PHE A 214 -2.83 -20.11 25.15
C PHE A 214 -1.60 -19.30 25.51
N GLU A 215 -0.45 -19.93 25.36
CA GLU A 215 0.86 -19.31 25.49
C GLU A 215 1.65 -19.55 24.20
N MET A 216 2.46 -18.58 23.83
CA MET A 216 3.28 -18.64 22.63
C MET A 216 4.75 -18.53 23.02
N TYR A 217 5.56 -19.45 22.51
CA TYR A 217 7.02 -19.41 22.63
C TYR A 217 7.64 -19.75 21.28
N ASN A 218 8.29 -18.77 20.66
CA ASN A 218 8.84 -18.89 19.31
C ASN A 218 7.78 -19.33 18.29
N LYS A 219 7.98 -20.47 17.60
CA LYS A 219 7.01 -21.06 16.67
C LYS A 219 5.99 -21.98 17.35
N SER A 220 6.05 -22.17 18.67
CA SER A 220 5.15 -23.08 19.40
C SER A 220 4.00 -22.32 20.07
N VAL A 221 2.81 -22.90 19.98
CA VAL A 221 1.56 -22.42 20.57
C VAL A 221 1.00 -23.52 21.46
N ASN A 222 1.06 -23.29 22.78
CA ASN A 222 0.57 -24.22 23.78
C ASN A 222 -0.88 -23.85 24.12
N LEU A 223 -1.82 -24.74 23.82
CA LEU A 223 -3.23 -24.63 24.18
C LEU A 223 -3.47 -25.38 25.48
N LYS A 224 -3.86 -24.67 26.54
CA LYS A 224 -4.23 -25.24 27.84
C LYS A 224 -5.75 -25.23 27.97
N PHE A 225 -6.38 -26.39 27.83
CA PHE A 225 -7.84 -26.50 27.88
C PHE A 225 -8.34 -26.51 29.33
N ASN A 226 -9.51 -25.93 29.57
CA ASN A 226 -10.10 -25.86 30.91
C ASN A 226 -10.40 -27.25 31.53
N ASN A 227 -10.47 -28.30 30.71
CA ASN A 227 -10.66 -29.68 31.15
C ASN A 227 -9.34 -30.41 31.47
N GLY A 228 -8.20 -29.70 31.51
CA GLY A 228 -6.89 -30.24 31.84
C GLY A 228 -6.16 -30.91 30.68
N LEU A 229 -6.72 -30.90 29.46
CA LEU A 229 -6.00 -31.33 28.26
C LEU A 229 -5.05 -30.23 27.80
N ASP A 230 -3.89 -30.62 27.28
CA ASP A 230 -2.95 -29.70 26.64
C ASP A 230 -2.69 -30.13 25.19
N LYS A 231 -2.55 -29.17 24.29
CA LYS A 231 -2.16 -29.40 22.88
C LYS A 231 -1.11 -28.39 22.45
N VAL A 232 -0.06 -28.86 21.79
CA VAL A 232 0.98 -28.00 21.22
C VAL A 232 0.83 -27.96 19.71
N LEU A 233 0.71 -26.76 19.16
CA LEU A 233 0.70 -26.47 17.72
C LEU A 233 1.94 -25.67 17.34
N LYS A 234 2.37 -25.77 16.08
CA LYS A 234 3.45 -24.96 15.51
C LYS A 234 2.88 -23.98 14.50
N ILE A 235 3.17 -22.70 14.67
CA ILE A 235 2.86 -21.66 13.68
C ILE A 235 3.93 -21.62 12.59
N GLY A 236 3.51 -21.46 11.34
CA GLY A 236 4.38 -21.43 10.17
C GLY A 236 3.72 -20.79 8.95
N GLY A 237 4.48 -20.71 7.85
CA GLY A 237 3.94 -20.47 6.51
C GLY A 237 3.29 -21.73 5.94
N GLY A 238 2.21 -21.56 5.18
CA GLY A 238 1.58 -22.61 4.37
C GLY A 238 2.33 -22.88 3.07
N TYR A 239 1.80 -23.80 2.26
CA TYR A 239 2.33 -24.09 0.92
C TYR A 239 2.37 -22.80 0.07
N ASP A 240 3.46 -22.63 -0.68
CA ASP A 240 3.78 -21.43 -1.47
C ASP A 240 3.77 -20.10 -0.69
N ASN A 241 3.91 -20.15 0.63
CA ASN A 241 3.91 -18.97 1.50
C ASN A 241 2.65 -18.10 1.29
N THR A 242 1.49 -18.74 1.21
CA THR A 242 0.21 -18.07 0.89
C THR A 242 -0.61 -17.74 2.13
N SER A 243 -0.33 -18.34 3.29
CA SER A 243 -1.09 -18.16 4.53
C SER A 243 -0.28 -18.53 5.76
N LEU A 244 -0.73 -18.10 6.95
CA LEU A 244 -0.26 -18.68 8.21
C LEU A 244 -0.95 -20.02 8.45
N THR A 245 -0.19 -20.99 8.95
CA THR A 245 -0.70 -22.30 9.35
C THR A 245 -0.39 -22.61 10.81
N LEU A 246 -1.23 -23.43 11.45
CA LEU A 246 -0.98 -24.06 12.73
C LEU A 246 -1.02 -25.58 12.56
N THR A 247 0.11 -26.24 12.79
CA THR A 247 0.24 -27.69 12.59
C THR A 247 0.68 -28.40 13.87
N GLY A 248 0.09 -29.55 14.17
CA GLY A 248 0.47 -30.33 15.35
C GLY A 248 -0.66 -31.16 15.92
N GLY A 249 -0.33 -32.27 16.58
CA GLY A 249 -1.34 -33.16 17.19
C GLY A 249 -2.37 -33.70 16.19
N GLY A 250 -1.95 -33.95 14.93
CA GLY A 250 -2.81 -34.41 13.84
C GLY A 250 -3.67 -33.32 13.18
N GLU A 251 -3.51 -32.06 13.59
CA GLU A 251 -4.27 -30.93 13.04
C GLU A 251 -3.43 -30.12 12.04
N ASN A 252 -4.11 -29.50 11.08
CA ASN A 252 -3.56 -28.48 10.20
C ASN A 252 -4.60 -27.38 10.00
N PHE A 253 -4.43 -26.25 10.68
CA PHE A 253 -5.29 -25.09 10.54
C PHE A 253 -4.65 -24.05 9.62
N VAL A 254 -5.47 -23.42 8.79
CA VAL A 254 -5.13 -22.25 7.97
C VAL A 254 -5.79 -21.02 8.60
N LYS A 255 -5.06 -19.91 8.70
CA LYS A 255 -5.60 -18.66 9.23
C LYS A 255 -6.65 -18.08 8.31
N GLU A 256 -7.74 -17.59 8.90
CA GLU A 256 -8.72 -16.80 8.18
C GLU A 256 -8.08 -15.53 7.61
N TRP A 257 -8.32 -15.32 6.31
CA TRP A 257 -8.03 -14.05 5.68
C TRP A 257 -8.87 -12.98 6.38
N LYS A 258 -8.21 -12.02 7.04
CA LYS A 258 -8.91 -10.80 7.46
C LYS A 258 -9.34 -10.08 6.18
N GLU A 259 -10.64 -10.08 5.93
CA GLU A 259 -11.30 -9.35 4.83
C GLU A 259 -11.04 -7.84 4.87
#